data_AF-A0A6J4P3L7-F1
#
_entry.id   AF-A0A6J4P3L7-F1
#
_cell.length_a   1.000
_cell.length_b   1.000
_cell.length_c   1.000
_cell.angle_alpha   90.00
_cell.angle_beta   90.00
_cell.angle_gamma   90.00
#
_symmetry.space_group_name_H-M   'P 1'
#
loop_
_entity.id
_entity.type
_entity.pdbx_description
1 polymer ?
#
loop_
_entity_poly.entity_id
_entity_poly.type
_entity_poly.pdbx_seq_one_letter_code
_entity_poly.pdbx_strand_id
1 'polypeptide(L)'
;MSSLLPQQSQQSRSAARRRQRSTRLSVAVGLLGLSALLVLGAVVSGSFVVTALAGVVAVALGCAATKITHAELADARVEAARDRANQARDYAALNERRTAENLSFALDMRRKIGAREEVIAGLESALVTAQRQVVEQTRKLGTEARRADLAESAQREGEDAVRRMERSLSHSEDRAADAIVLVAELEAEVDVLKAELASWRTAAPHKRATSA
;
A
#
# COMPACT_ATOMS: atom_id res chain seq x y z
N MET A 1 7.88 14.18 -3.60
CA MET A 1 8.55 13.29 -2.63
C MET A 1 9.77 14.04 -2.10
N SER A 2 9.56 14.83 -1.06
CA SER A 2 10.59 15.75 -0.54
C SER A 2 11.49 14.98 0.42
N SER A 3 12.75 14.81 0.03
CA SER A 3 13.79 14.20 0.85
C SER A 3 14.08 15.09 2.06
N LEU A 4 13.64 14.63 3.23
CA LEU A 4 14.08 15.15 4.52
C LEU A 4 15.54 14.72 4.72
N LEU A 5 16.47 15.52 4.21
CA LEU A 5 17.86 15.43 4.66
C LEU A 5 17.88 15.72 6.17
N PRO A 6 18.53 14.88 7.00
CA PRO A 6 18.71 15.20 8.39
C PRO A 6 19.56 16.47 8.47
N GLN A 7 18.94 17.58 8.88
CA GLN A 7 19.63 18.76 9.37
C GLN A 7 20.47 18.31 10.57
N GLN A 8 21.71 17.90 10.31
CA GLN A 8 22.72 17.81 11.35
C GLN A 8 22.88 19.23 11.87
N SER A 9 22.19 19.53 12.96
CA SER A 9 22.44 20.71 13.78
C SER A 9 23.93 20.73 14.04
N GLN A 10 24.64 21.66 13.39
CA GLN A 10 25.99 22.04 13.75
C GLN A 10 25.91 22.60 15.17
N GLN A 11 25.86 21.70 16.15
CA GLN A 11 26.11 22.05 17.53
C GLN A 11 27.50 22.64 17.53
N SER A 12 27.51 23.94 17.76
CA SER A 12 28.66 24.81 17.80
C SER A 12 29.78 24.07 18.52
N ARG A 13 30.79 23.60 17.78
CA ARG A 13 31.99 23.02 18.37
C ARG A 13 32.69 24.16 19.10
N SER A 14 32.28 24.34 20.36
CA SER A 14 33.07 24.78 21.48
C SER A 14 33.96 26.00 21.18
N ALA A 15 33.44 27.17 21.55
CA ALA A 15 34.16 28.41 21.82
C ALA A 15 35.19 28.26 22.98
N ALA A 16 36.02 27.22 22.97
CA ALA A 16 36.98 26.88 24.02
C ALA A 16 38.34 27.58 23.89
N ARG A 17 38.57 28.47 22.92
CA ARG A 17 39.96 28.92 22.63
C ARG A 17 40.28 30.38 22.83
N ARG A 18 39.41 31.15 23.47
CA ARG A 18 39.79 32.49 23.92
C ARG A 18 39.31 32.77 25.33
N ARG A 19 39.80 31.95 26.28
CA ARG A 19 39.74 32.33 27.69
C ARG A 19 40.43 33.69 27.83
N GLN A 20 39.65 34.66 28.27
CA GLN A 20 40.11 36.01 28.59
C GLN A 20 41.30 35.89 29.54
N ARG A 21 42.40 36.59 29.24
CA ARG A 21 43.60 36.56 30.08
C ARG A 21 43.23 37.11 31.44
N SER A 22 43.33 36.28 32.49
CA SER A 22 43.05 36.69 33.86
C SER A 22 44.03 37.79 34.25
N THR A 23 43.50 38.95 34.64
CA THR A 23 44.30 40.10 35.08
C THR A 23 45.23 39.73 36.24
N ARG A 24 44.80 38.83 37.12
CA ARG A 24 45.58 38.28 38.24
C ARG A 24 46.82 37.52 37.77
N LEU A 25 46.68 36.71 36.72
CA LEU A 25 47.81 35.98 36.13
C LEU A 25 48.79 36.95 35.46
N SER A 26 48.29 37.99 34.79
CA SER A 26 49.13 39.06 34.22
C SER A 26 49.90 39.83 35.29
N VAL A 27 49.28 40.13 36.44
CA VAL A 27 49.96 40.74 37.59
C VAL A 27 51.05 39.82 38.13
N ALA A 28 50.78 38.52 38.32
CA ALA A 28 51.79 37.57 38.80
C ALA A 28 53.00 37.49 37.87
N VAL A 29 52.78 37.44 36.55
CA VAL A 29 53.85 37.49 35.54
C VAL A 29 54.61 38.81 35.60
N GLY A 30 53.92 39.94 35.78
CA GLY A 30 54.53 41.25 35.96
C GLY A 30 55.44 41.33 37.20
N LEU A 31 55.02 40.77 38.34
CA LEU A 31 55.83 40.72 39.56
C LEU A 31 57.11 39.90 39.37
N LEU A 32 57.03 38.77 38.67
CA LEU A 32 58.21 37.97 38.33
C LEU A 32 59.17 38.72 37.39
N GLY A 33 58.63 39.41 36.39
CA GLY A 33 59.44 40.25 35.49
C GLY A 33 60.14 41.39 36.25
N LEU A 34 59.41 42.09 37.13
CA LEU A 34 59.96 43.17 37.96
C LEU A 34 61.03 42.65 38.92
N SER A 35 60.81 41.49 39.55
CA SER A 35 61.79 40.81 40.39
C SER A 35 63.09 40.51 39.62
N ALA A 36 62.99 40.00 38.39
CA ALA A 36 64.15 39.70 37.55
C ALA A 36 64.93 40.98 37.18
N LEU A 37 64.23 42.04 36.79
CA LEU A 37 64.84 43.33 36.46
C LEU A 37 65.55 43.96 37.68
N LEU A 38 64.95 43.86 38.87
CA LEU A 38 65.55 44.36 40.12
C LEU A 38 66.88 43.68 40.42
N VAL A 39 66.91 42.34 40.33
CA VAL A 39 68.14 41.57 40.58
C VAL A 39 69.21 41.90 39.53
N LEU A 40 68.85 41.96 38.25
CA LEU A 40 69.79 42.33 37.18
C LEU A 40 70.37 43.73 37.39
N GLY A 41 69.53 44.72 37.72
CA GLY A 41 69.99 46.08 38.00
C GLY A 41 70.92 46.15 39.22
N ALA A 42 70.62 45.39 40.27
CA ALA A 42 71.45 45.32 41.47
C ALA A 42 72.83 44.70 41.19
N VAL A 43 72.89 43.65 40.35
CA VAL A 43 74.15 43.02 39.93
C VAL A 43 75.02 44.00 39.13
N VAL A 44 74.44 44.75 38.19
CA VAL A 44 75.18 45.75 37.39
C VAL A 44 75.77 46.86 38.27
N SER A 45 75.13 47.20 39.39
CA SER A 45 75.64 48.19 40.34
C SER A 45 76.94 47.75 41.04
N GLY A 46 77.26 46.45 41.06
CA GLY A 46 78.46 45.91 41.74
C GLY A 46 78.44 46.00 43.28
N SER A 47 77.38 46.52 43.88
CA SER A 47 77.26 46.69 45.33
C SER A 47 76.66 45.46 46.00
N PHE A 48 77.41 44.86 46.94
CA PHE A 48 76.97 43.68 47.69
C PHE A 48 75.69 43.94 48.50
N VAL A 49 75.59 45.08 49.18
CA VAL A 49 74.43 45.43 50.02
C VAL A 49 73.18 45.60 49.15
N VAL A 50 73.30 46.26 47.99
CA VAL A 50 72.19 46.46 47.05
C VAL A 50 71.74 45.11 46.48
N THR A 51 72.68 44.23 46.15
CA THR A 51 72.38 42.88 45.65
C THR A 51 71.67 42.01 46.70
N ALA A 52 72.12 42.05 47.96
CA ALA A 52 71.50 41.30 49.05
C ALA A 52 70.05 41.77 49.31
N LEU A 53 69.83 43.09 49.35
CA LEU A 53 68.49 43.66 49.52
C LEU A 53 67.57 43.33 48.33
N ALA A 54 68.07 43.44 47.09
CA ALA A 54 67.33 43.06 45.89
C ALA A 54 66.94 41.58 45.90
N GLY A 55 67.82 40.69 46.38
CA GLY A 55 67.52 39.27 46.55
C GLY A 55 66.37 39.00 47.53
N VAL A 56 66.34 39.67 48.68
CA VAL A 56 65.23 39.53 49.65
C VAL A 56 63.92 40.02 49.05
N VAL A 57 63.92 41.17 48.38
CA VAL A 57 62.73 41.71 47.70
C VAL A 57 62.26 40.77 46.59
N ALA A 58 63.19 40.23 45.79
CA ALA A 58 62.89 39.28 44.73
C ALA A 58 62.19 38.01 45.24
N VAL A 59 62.67 37.44 46.34
CA VAL A 59 62.03 36.28 46.98
C VAL A 59 60.63 36.62 47.47
N ALA A 60 60.42 37.80 48.07
CA ALA A 60 59.10 38.24 48.51
C ALA A 60 58.12 38.39 47.33
N LEU A 61 58.57 39.01 46.24
CA LEU A 61 57.78 39.16 45.00
C LEU A 61 57.46 37.79 44.36
N GLY A 62 58.42 36.88 44.34
CA GLY A 62 58.23 35.50 43.86
C GLY A 62 57.18 34.74 44.68
N CYS A 63 57.27 34.81 46.01
CA CYS A 63 56.29 34.20 46.91
C CYS A 63 54.88 34.75 46.69
N ALA A 64 54.75 36.07 46.51
CA ALA A 64 53.47 36.71 46.18
C ALA A 64 52.91 36.21 44.84
N ALA A 65 53.75 36.14 43.80
CA ALA A 65 53.35 35.63 42.49
C ALA A 65 52.90 34.16 42.54
N THR A 66 53.59 33.30 43.29
CA THR A 66 53.20 31.89 43.49
C THR A 66 51.86 31.78 44.21
N LYS A 67 51.63 32.57 45.27
CA LYS A 67 50.34 32.59 45.98
C LYS A 67 49.18 32.99 45.07
N ILE A 68 49.36 34.05 44.28
CA ILE A 68 48.34 34.51 43.31
C ILE A 68 48.03 33.41 42.30
N THR A 69 49.07 32.80 41.72
CA THR A 69 48.92 31.73 40.72
C THR A 69 48.23 30.49 41.30
N HIS A 70 48.57 30.13 42.55
CA HIS A 70 47.98 28.98 43.22
C HIS A 70 46.49 29.18 43.52
N ALA A 71 46.11 30.35 44.03
CA ALA A 71 44.70 30.68 44.29
C ALA A 71 43.88 30.64 43.00
N GLU A 72 44.38 31.25 41.92
CA GLU A 72 43.69 31.23 40.62
C GLU A 72 43.53 29.81 40.06
N LEU A 73 44.54 28.94 40.24
CA LEU A 73 44.46 27.55 39.81
C LEU A 73 43.42 26.76 40.61
N ALA A 74 43.33 26.99 41.93
CA ALA A 74 42.33 26.36 42.77
C ALA A 74 40.91 26.77 42.36
N ASP A 75 40.68 28.07 42.17
CA ASP A 75 39.40 28.62 41.70
C ASP A 75 39.04 28.06 40.31
N ALA A 76 39.99 28.03 39.38
CA ALA A 76 39.79 27.50 38.04
C ALA A 76 39.41 26.02 38.03
N ARG A 77 39.96 25.22 38.95
CA ARG A 77 39.62 23.79 39.10
C ARG A 77 38.19 23.61 39.62
N VAL A 78 37.79 24.38 40.62
CA VAL A 78 36.42 24.34 41.17
C VAL A 78 35.41 24.73 40.10
N GLU A 79 35.69 25.81 39.37
CA GLU A 79 34.80 26.27 38.30
C GLU A 79 34.70 25.24 37.17
N ALA A 80 35.82 24.63 36.76
CA ALA A 80 35.82 23.57 35.76
C ALA A 80 35.09 22.30 36.23
N ALA A 81 35.05 22.02 37.53
CA ALA A 81 34.26 20.91 38.07
C ALA A 81 32.76 21.24 38.07
N ARG A 82 32.39 22.48 38.44
CA ARG A 82 31.00 22.97 38.40
C ARG A 82 30.44 22.99 36.99
N ASP A 83 31.22 23.51 36.03
CA ASP A 83 30.84 23.55 34.62
C ASP A 83 30.58 22.14 34.08
N ARG A 84 31.48 21.18 34.34
CA ARG A 84 31.26 19.77 33.96
C ARG A 84 30.03 19.16 34.62
N ALA A 85 29.75 19.49 35.88
CA ALA A 85 28.55 19.02 36.56
C ALA A 85 27.27 19.62 35.95
N ASN A 86 27.29 20.91 35.58
CA ASN A 86 26.17 21.56 34.90
C ASN A 86 25.94 20.96 33.51
N GLN A 87 27.01 20.78 32.72
CA GLN A 87 26.93 20.11 31.42
C GLN A 87 26.33 18.71 31.55
N ALA A 88 26.76 17.92 32.54
CA ALA A 88 26.20 16.58 32.77
C ALA A 88 24.70 16.63 33.09
N ARG A 89 24.24 17.61 33.88
CA ARG A 89 22.81 17.82 34.19
C ARG A 89 22.02 18.22 32.94
N ASP A 90 22.56 19.14 32.14
CA ASP A 90 21.91 19.60 30.91
C ASP A 90 21.79 18.47 29.90
N TYR A 91 22.84 17.66 29.74
CA TYR A 91 22.81 16.46 28.91
C TYR A 91 21.81 15.42 29.43
N ALA A 92 21.74 15.19 30.73
CA ALA A 92 20.75 14.29 31.32
C ALA A 92 19.32 14.75 31.04
N ALA A 93 19.02 16.04 31.24
CA ALA A 93 17.72 16.63 30.96
C ALA A 93 17.34 16.55 29.46
N LEU A 94 18.31 16.81 28.57
CA LEU A 94 18.10 16.66 27.13
C LEU A 94 17.83 15.20 26.75
N ASN A 95 18.56 14.26 27.36
CA ASN A 95 18.38 12.84 27.10
C ASN A 95 17.01 12.33 27.58
N GLU A 96 16.55 12.79 28.75
CA GLU A 96 15.22 12.49 29.28
C GLU A 96 14.12 12.95 28.32
N ARG A 97 14.19 14.21 27.85
CA ARG A 97 13.23 14.75 26.85
C ARG A 97 13.22 13.94 25.58
N ARG A 98 14.39 13.66 24.99
CA ARG A 98 14.52 12.84 23.77
C ARG A 98 13.98 11.43 23.96
N THR A 99 14.20 10.83 25.13
CA THR A 99 13.70 9.48 25.43
C THR A 99 12.17 9.48 25.52
N ALA A 100 11.57 10.50 26.16
CA ALA A 100 10.13 10.65 26.23
C ALA A 100 9.50 10.90 24.84
N GLU A 101 10.12 11.75 24.02
CA GLU A 101 9.72 12.00 22.64
C GLU A 101 9.80 10.71 21.79
N ASN A 102 10.92 9.99 21.85
CA ASN A 102 11.09 8.73 21.12
C ASN A 102 10.10 7.66 21.55
N LEU A 103 9.81 7.55 22.85
CA LEU A 103 8.82 6.62 23.36
C LEU A 103 7.41 6.95 22.85
N SER A 104 7.01 8.23 22.92
CA SER A 104 5.70 8.65 22.42
C SER A 104 5.55 8.42 20.91
N PHE A 105 6.61 8.71 20.14
CA PHE A 105 6.66 8.42 18.70
C PHE A 105 6.55 6.92 18.41
N ALA A 106 7.29 6.06 19.13
CA ALA A 106 7.25 4.61 18.95
C ALA A 106 5.85 4.05 19.25
N LEU A 107 5.18 4.54 20.30
CA LEU A 107 3.82 4.13 20.65
C LEU A 107 2.80 4.58 19.59
N ASP A 108 2.91 5.79 19.07
CA ASP A 108 2.04 6.29 18.00
C ASP A 108 2.22 5.48 16.70
N MET A 109 3.47 5.21 16.32
CA MET A 109 3.77 4.38 15.14
C MET A 109 3.24 2.95 15.30
N ARG A 110 3.40 2.34 16.48
CA ARG A 110 2.84 1.02 16.76
C ARG A 110 1.32 1.00 16.63
N ARG A 111 0.63 2.04 17.12
CA ARG A 111 -0.83 2.18 16.98
C ARG A 111 -1.23 2.29 15.50
N LYS A 112 -0.54 3.12 14.73
CA LYS A 112 -0.79 3.29 13.29
C LYS A 112 -0.56 2.01 12.50
N ILE A 113 0.48 1.24 12.83
CA ILE A 113 0.75 -0.05 12.22
C ILE A 113 -0.40 -1.03 12.52
N GLY A 114 -0.77 -1.18 13.80
CA GLY A 114 -1.86 -2.08 14.17
C GLY A 114 -3.19 -1.73 13.50
N ALA A 115 -3.54 -0.44 13.43
CA ALA A 115 -4.74 0.01 12.72
C ALA A 115 -4.70 -0.32 11.22
N ARG A 116 -3.53 -0.24 10.58
CA ARG A 116 -3.37 -0.61 9.17
C ARG A 116 -3.42 -2.12 8.96
N GLU A 117 -2.83 -2.91 9.85
CA GLU A 117 -2.89 -4.36 9.82
C GLU A 117 -4.34 -4.86 9.94
N GLU A 118 -5.15 -4.25 10.79
CA GLU A 118 -6.58 -4.56 10.92
C GLU A 118 -7.35 -4.26 9.63
N VAL A 119 -7.10 -3.10 9.00
CA VAL A 119 -7.69 -2.74 7.71
C VAL A 119 -7.28 -3.72 6.62
N ILE A 120 -6.00 -4.10 6.56
CA ILE A 120 -5.49 -5.08 5.59
C ILE A 120 -6.18 -6.42 5.79
N ALA A 121 -6.25 -6.93 7.02
CA ALA A 121 -6.93 -8.20 7.31
C ALA A 121 -8.42 -8.17 6.93
N GLY A 122 -9.09 -7.03 7.16
CA GLY A 122 -10.47 -6.82 6.72
C GLY A 122 -10.61 -6.86 5.19
N LEU A 123 -9.72 -6.18 4.47
CA LEU A 123 -9.69 -6.18 3.00
C LEU A 123 -9.38 -7.56 2.42
N GLU A 124 -8.45 -8.31 3.02
CA GLU A 124 -8.14 -9.68 2.61
C GLU A 124 -9.36 -10.61 2.76
N SER A 125 -10.06 -10.51 3.89
CA SER A 125 -11.29 -11.29 4.13
C SER A 125 -12.41 -10.94 3.14
N ALA A 126 -12.61 -9.63 2.88
CA ALA A 126 -13.58 -9.15 1.91
C ALA A 126 -13.23 -9.62 0.49
N LEU A 127 -11.94 -9.58 0.12
CA LEU A 127 -11.45 -10.04 -1.18
C LEU A 127 -11.70 -11.54 -1.38
N VAL A 128 -11.38 -12.37 -0.39
CA VAL A 128 -11.66 -13.81 -0.45
C VAL A 128 -13.15 -14.08 -0.59
N THR A 129 -13.99 -13.33 0.11
CA THR A 129 -15.46 -13.45 0.02
C THR A 129 -15.96 -13.05 -1.36
N ALA A 130 -15.49 -11.92 -1.90
CA ALA A 130 -15.85 -11.47 -3.24
C ALA A 130 -15.42 -12.47 -4.32
N GLN A 131 -14.20 -13.03 -4.23
CA GLN A 131 -13.73 -14.07 -5.13
C GLN A 131 -14.61 -15.33 -5.09
N ARG A 132 -15.03 -15.76 -3.89
CA ARG A 132 -15.96 -16.89 -3.74
C ARG A 132 -17.32 -16.60 -4.39
N GLN A 133 -17.86 -15.41 -4.19
CA GLN A 133 -19.12 -15.00 -4.80
C GLN A 133 -19.04 -14.97 -6.33
N VAL A 134 -17.95 -14.45 -6.90
CA VAL A 134 -17.71 -14.46 -8.35
C VAL A 134 -17.70 -15.90 -8.87
N VAL A 135 -16.95 -16.81 -8.23
CA VAL A 135 -16.91 -18.22 -8.63
C VAL A 135 -18.30 -18.87 -8.56
N GLU A 136 -19.07 -18.58 -7.51
CA GLU A 136 -20.43 -19.11 -7.36
C GLU A 136 -21.38 -18.56 -8.43
N GLN A 137 -21.32 -17.25 -8.73
CA GLN A 137 -22.10 -16.63 -9.80
C GLN A 137 -21.73 -17.18 -11.16
N THR A 138 -20.44 -17.33 -11.47
CA THR A 138 -19.98 -17.94 -12.73
C THR A 138 -20.46 -19.39 -12.84
N ARG A 139 -20.48 -20.16 -11.75
CA ARG A 139 -21.03 -21.52 -11.74
C ARG A 139 -22.54 -21.52 -12.01
N LYS A 140 -23.31 -20.65 -11.35
CA LYS A 140 -24.76 -20.52 -11.55
C LYS A 140 -25.10 -20.13 -12.99
N LEU A 141 -24.45 -19.10 -13.52
CA LEU A 141 -24.59 -18.68 -14.91
C LEU A 141 -24.22 -19.81 -15.88
N GLY A 142 -23.13 -20.54 -15.61
CA GLY A 142 -22.75 -21.70 -16.43
C GLY A 142 -23.78 -22.84 -16.39
N THR A 143 -24.45 -23.07 -15.26
CA THR A 143 -25.54 -24.05 -15.18
C THR A 143 -26.82 -23.58 -15.87
N GLU A 144 -27.15 -22.30 -15.76
CA GLU A 144 -28.31 -21.70 -16.41
C GLU A 144 -28.14 -21.66 -17.92
N ALA A 145 -26.95 -21.27 -18.41
CA ALA A 145 -26.61 -21.31 -19.82
C ALA A 145 -26.76 -22.73 -20.40
N ARG A 146 -26.19 -23.75 -19.73
CA ARG A 146 -26.38 -25.15 -20.16
C ARG A 146 -27.85 -25.58 -20.15
N ARG A 147 -28.65 -25.12 -19.18
CA ARG A 147 -30.08 -25.44 -19.14
C ARG A 147 -30.83 -24.75 -20.28
N ALA A 148 -30.49 -23.51 -20.60
CA ALA A 148 -31.05 -22.78 -21.73
C ALA A 148 -30.70 -23.45 -23.06
N ASP A 149 -29.43 -23.85 -23.24
CA ASP A 149 -28.97 -24.54 -24.45
C ASP A 149 -29.73 -25.86 -24.67
N LEU A 150 -29.96 -26.65 -23.60
CA LEU A 150 -30.73 -27.89 -23.67
C LEU A 150 -32.22 -27.66 -23.97
N ALA A 151 -32.80 -26.60 -23.42
CA ALA A 151 -34.19 -26.23 -23.70
C ALA A 151 -34.34 -25.76 -25.15
N GLU A 152 -33.40 -24.96 -25.65
CA GLU A 152 -33.38 -24.49 -27.03
C GLU A 152 -33.19 -25.66 -28.01
N SER A 153 -32.29 -26.61 -27.72
CA SER A 153 -32.12 -27.80 -28.56
C SER A 153 -33.38 -28.66 -28.59
N ALA A 154 -34.02 -28.88 -27.44
CA ALA A 154 -35.26 -29.64 -27.37
C ALA A 154 -36.41 -28.95 -28.12
N GLN A 155 -36.48 -27.61 -28.06
CA GLN A 155 -37.46 -26.85 -28.83
C GLN A 155 -37.21 -26.99 -30.33
N ARG A 156 -35.97 -26.85 -30.80
CA ARG A 156 -35.61 -27.03 -32.22
C ARG A 156 -35.96 -28.44 -32.71
N GLU A 157 -35.66 -29.47 -31.92
CA GLU A 157 -36.04 -30.86 -32.24
C GLU A 157 -37.55 -31.04 -32.32
N GLY A 158 -38.31 -30.42 -31.40
CA GLY A 158 -39.76 -30.41 -31.40
C GLY A 158 -40.34 -29.71 -32.63
N GLU A 159 -39.85 -28.54 -32.99
CA GLU A 159 -40.24 -27.81 -34.20
C GLU A 159 -39.94 -28.62 -35.46
N ASP A 160 -38.77 -29.26 -35.54
CA ASP A 160 -38.43 -30.11 -36.68
C ASP A 160 -39.32 -31.36 -36.75
N ALA A 161 -39.72 -31.94 -35.60
CA ALA A 161 -40.67 -33.05 -35.55
C ALA A 161 -42.07 -32.63 -36.02
N VAL A 162 -42.56 -31.45 -35.60
CA VAL A 162 -43.84 -30.88 -36.06
C VAL A 162 -43.79 -30.63 -37.56
N ARG A 163 -42.74 -29.98 -38.08
CA ARG A 163 -42.57 -29.76 -39.53
C ARG A 163 -42.51 -31.07 -40.32
N ARG A 164 -41.95 -32.15 -39.76
CA ARG A 164 -41.98 -33.48 -40.39
C ARG A 164 -43.40 -34.07 -40.40
N MET A 165 -44.14 -33.92 -39.30
CA MET A 165 -45.52 -34.39 -39.20
C MET A 165 -46.43 -33.66 -40.18
N GLU A 166 -46.34 -32.32 -40.26
CA GLU A 166 -47.09 -31.50 -41.21
C GLU A 166 -46.81 -31.90 -42.65
N ARG A 167 -45.54 -32.13 -43.01
CA ARG A 167 -45.17 -32.64 -44.35
C ARG A 167 -45.77 -34.01 -44.64
N SER A 168 -45.78 -34.92 -43.65
CA SER A 168 -46.41 -36.23 -43.80
C SER A 168 -47.93 -36.13 -43.95
N LEU A 169 -48.56 -35.23 -43.19
CA LEU A 169 -50.00 -35.00 -43.24
C LEU A 169 -50.41 -34.41 -44.58
N SER A 170 -49.76 -33.33 -45.03
CA SER A 170 -49.99 -32.72 -46.35
C SER A 170 -49.81 -33.74 -47.47
N HIS A 171 -48.77 -34.58 -47.41
CA HIS A 171 -48.59 -35.65 -48.40
C HIS A 171 -49.75 -36.67 -48.37
N SER A 172 -50.26 -37.02 -47.17
CA SER A 172 -51.39 -37.93 -47.05
C SER A 172 -52.71 -37.30 -47.52
N GLU A 173 -52.90 -36.00 -47.29
CA GLU A 173 -54.04 -35.21 -47.73
C GLU A 173 -54.06 -35.09 -49.26
N ASP A 174 -52.92 -34.80 -49.88
CA ASP A 174 -52.78 -34.76 -51.35
C ASP A 174 -53.18 -36.10 -51.97
N ARG A 175 -52.65 -37.22 -51.45
CA ARG A 175 -53.04 -38.56 -51.92
C ARG A 175 -54.52 -38.86 -51.71
N ALA A 176 -55.11 -38.38 -50.61
CA ALA A 176 -56.53 -38.57 -50.34
C ALA A 176 -57.39 -37.75 -51.31
N ALA A 177 -56.99 -36.51 -51.61
CA ALA A 177 -57.64 -35.68 -52.61
C ALA A 177 -57.59 -36.33 -54.00
N ASP A 178 -56.43 -36.83 -54.42
CA ASP A 178 -56.26 -37.57 -55.68
C ASP A 178 -57.18 -38.80 -55.73
N ALA A 179 -57.26 -39.57 -54.65
CA ALA A 179 -58.13 -40.74 -54.57
C ALA A 179 -59.63 -40.37 -54.63
N ILE A 180 -60.04 -39.28 -53.98
CA ILE A 180 -61.43 -38.79 -54.04
C ILE A 180 -61.80 -38.39 -55.46
N VAL A 181 -60.91 -37.69 -56.18
CA VAL A 181 -61.14 -37.32 -57.58
C VAL A 181 -61.28 -38.57 -58.45
N LEU A 182 -60.37 -39.53 -58.33
CA LEU A 182 -60.42 -40.79 -59.07
C LEU A 182 -61.71 -41.57 -58.78
N VAL A 183 -62.18 -41.61 -57.52
CA VAL A 183 -63.45 -42.26 -57.17
C VAL A 183 -64.63 -41.55 -57.81
N ALA A 184 -64.67 -40.21 -57.78
CA ALA A 184 -65.75 -39.45 -58.41
C ALA A 184 -65.77 -39.63 -59.94
N GLU A 185 -64.60 -39.70 -60.58
CA GLU A 185 -64.46 -40.01 -62.00
C GLU A 185 -64.97 -41.43 -62.31
N LEU A 186 -64.57 -42.43 -61.52
CA LEU A 186 -65.04 -43.81 -61.67
C LEU A 186 -66.55 -43.94 -61.41
N GLU A 187 -67.11 -43.24 -60.43
CA GLU A 187 -68.55 -43.21 -60.17
C GLU A 187 -69.31 -42.60 -61.35
N ALA A 188 -68.80 -41.51 -61.94
CA ALA A 188 -69.37 -40.91 -63.15
C ALA A 188 -69.30 -41.87 -64.35
N GLU A 189 -68.17 -42.55 -64.56
CA GLU A 189 -68.04 -43.59 -65.58
C GLU A 189 -69.03 -44.74 -65.36
N VAL A 190 -69.19 -45.20 -64.11
CA VAL A 190 -70.17 -46.23 -63.75
C VAL A 190 -71.60 -45.79 -64.04
N ASP A 191 -71.96 -44.54 -63.74
CA ASP A 191 -73.29 -44.01 -64.00
C ASP A 191 -73.56 -43.86 -65.51
N VAL A 192 -72.56 -43.44 -66.30
CA VAL A 192 -72.63 -43.44 -67.76
C VAL A 192 -72.81 -44.86 -68.29
N LEU A 193 -71.99 -45.83 -67.85
CA LEU A 193 -72.08 -47.24 -68.26
C LEU A 193 -73.43 -47.87 -67.87
N LYS A 194 -73.98 -47.53 -66.70
CA LYS A 194 -75.33 -47.95 -66.29
C LYS A 194 -76.40 -47.34 -67.19
N ALA A 195 -76.28 -46.07 -67.56
CA ALA A 195 -77.22 -45.41 -68.47
C ALA A 195 -77.17 -46.02 -69.88
N GLU A 196 -75.96 -46.28 -70.40
CA GLU A 196 -75.75 -47.03 -71.65
C GLU A 196 -76.40 -48.41 -71.57
N LEU A 197 -76.13 -49.19 -70.52
CA LEU A 197 -76.72 -50.53 -70.34
C LEU A 197 -78.25 -50.50 -70.21
N ALA A 198 -78.81 -49.50 -69.53
CA ALA A 198 -80.25 -49.27 -69.47
C ALA A 198 -80.82 -48.98 -70.86
N SER A 199 -80.16 -48.11 -71.65
CA SER A 199 -80.55 -47.82 -73.03
C SER A 199 -80.54 -49.07 -73.92
N TRP A 200 -79.49 -49.90 -73.82
CA TRP A 200 -79.39 -51.18 -74.53
C TRP A 200 -80.50 -52.15 -74.13
N ARG A 201 -80.85 -52.22 -72.85
CA ARG A 201 -81.95 -53.05 -72.35
C ARG A 201 -83.33 -52.56 -72.83
N THR A 202 -83.54 -51.24 -72.93
CA THR A 202 -84.78 -50.68 -73.50
C THR A 202 -84.85 -50.83 -75.02
N ALA A 203 -83.71 -50.85 -75.70
CA ALA A 203 -83.59 -51.09 -77.15
C ALA A 203 -83.67 -52.58 -77.51
N ALA A 204 -83.58 -53.50 -76.53
CA ALA A 204 -83.77 -54.93 -76.74
C ALA A 204 -85.28 -55.28 -76.71
N PRO A 205 -85.90 -55.61 -77.86
CA PRO A 205 -87.28 -56.09 -77.86
C PRO A 205 -87.38 -57.42 -77.09
N HIS A 206 -88.33 -57.49 -76.16
CA HIS A 206 -88.82 -58.72 -75.57
C HIS A 206 -89.27 -59.69 -76.68
N LYS A 207 -88.40 -60.57 -77.14
CA LYS A 207 -88.79 -61.81 -77.83
C LYS A 207 -89.08 -62.87 -76.77
N ARG A 208 -90.19 -62.70 -76.05
CA ARG A 208 -90.86 -63.77 -75.30
C ARG A 208 -92.32 -63.85 -75.74
N ALA A 209 -92.70 -65.09 -76.08
CA ALA A 209 -94.04 -65.65 -76.25
C ALA A 209 -94.83 -65.28 -77.51
N THR A 210 -94.96 -66.26 -78.43
CA THR A 210 -96.17 -67.09 -78.71
C THR A 210 -95.83 -67.96 -79.95
N SER A 211 -95.79 -69.30 -79.99
CA SER A 211 -96.74 -70.37 -79.62
C SER A 211 -98.10 -70.30 -80.33
N ALA A 212 -98.37 -71.35 -81.12
CA ALA A 212 -99.60 -71.72 -81.86
C ALA A 212 -99.81 -71.06 -83.22
#